data_AF-B3E7N1-F1
#
_entry.id   AF-B3E7N1-F1
#
_cell.length_a   1.000
_cell.length_b   1.000
_cell.length_c   1.000
_cell.angle_alpha   90.00
_cell.angle_beta   90.00
_cell.angle_gamma   90.00
#
_symmetry.space_group_name_H-M   'P 1'
#
loop_
_entity.id
_entity.type
_entity.pdbx_description
1 polymer ?
#
loop_
_entity_poly.entity_id
_entity_poly.type
_entity_poly.pdbx_seq_one_letter_code
_entity_poly.pdbx_strand_id
1 'polypeptide(L)'
;MKAKLTALSTVFAIVLLGMSIAVFAVESNKPPSHDTSWMRRHGQASKAQMKECIECHVDKVSCIQCHQEVVPRNHTATWIKKGHGLEARWDRSSCLACHKEDSCTECHRNTPPSSHRSGWSSKHCTGCHKPLQDSTCFVCHKSTPHN
;
A
#
# COMPACT_ATOMS: atom_id res chain seq x y z
N MET A 1 -71.20 -8.21 34.07
CA MET A 1 -70.02 -7.32 34.00
C MET A 1 -69.30 -7.62 32.68
N LYS A 2 -69.01 -6.58 31.91
CA LYS A 2 -68.77 -6.65 30.45
C LYS A 2 -67.38 -7.22 30.13
N ALA A 3 -67.37 -8.20 29.22
CA ALA A 3 -66.20 -8.74 28.55
C ALA A 3 -65.56 -7.70 27.62
N LYS A 4 -64.25 -7.44 27.74
CA LYS A 4 -63.39 -6.78 26.72
C LYS A 4 -61.90 -7.04 27.01
N LEU A 5 -61.41 -8.27 26.82
CA LEU A 5 -59.96 -8.57 26.95
C LEU A 5 -59.56 -9.77 26.07
N THR A 6 -59.82 -9.73 24.77
CA THR A 6 -59.32 -10.80 23.86
C THR A 6 -58.96 -10.33 22.45
N ALA A 7 -59.38 -9.15 22.00
CA ALA A 7 -59.17 -8.72 20.60
C ALA A 7 -57.83 -8.02 20.32
N LEU A 8 -57.12 -7.48 21.32
CA LEU A 8 -55.87 -6.74 21.10
C LEU A 8 -54.63 -7.66 21.01
N SER A 9 -54.66 -8.84 21.63
CA SER A 9 -53.48 -9.71 21.76
C SER A 9 -53.25 -10.59 20.53
N THR A 10 -54.28 -10.82 19.71
CA THR A 10 -54.19 -11.62 18.48
C THR A 10 -53.70 -10.80 17.29
N VAL A 11 -54.00 -9.50 17.23
CA VAL A 11 -53.53 -8.61 16.16
C VAL A 11 -52.00 -8.43 16.21
N PHE A 12 -51.41 -8.37 17.41
CA PHE A 12 -49.96 -8.24 17.57
C PHE A 12 -49.18 -9.51 17.16
N ALA A 13 -49.78 -10.69 17.36
CA ALA A 13 -49.18 -11.97 16.97
C ALA A 13 -49.16 -12.18 15.44
N ILE A 14 -50.13 -11.63 14.71
CA ILE A 14 -50.22 -11.78 13.25
C ILE A 14 -49.22 -10.87 12.52
N VAL A 15 -48.90 -9.70 13.07
CA VAL A 15 -47.87 -8.81 12.51
C VAL A 15 -46.47 -9.41 12.64
N LEU A 16 -46.21 -10.17 13.71
CA LEU A 16 -44.92 -10.86 13.94
C LEU A 16 -44.75 -12.14 13.09
N LEU A 17 -45.84 -12.76 12.62
CA LEU A 17 -45.79 -13.94 11.74
C LEU A 17 -45.80 -13.59 10.23
N GLY A 18 -46.11 -12.34 9.86
CA GLY A 18 -46.27 -11.90 8.47
C GLY A 18 -45.03 -11.30 7.81
N MET A 19 -43.96 -11.02 8.56
CA MET A 19 -42.67 -10.62 7.98
C MET A 19 -41.94 -11.86 7.45
N SER A 20 -42.55 -12.50 6.44
CA SER A 20 -41.86 -13.41 5.54
C SER A 20 -40.60 -12.72 5.09
N ILE A 21 -39.48 -13.28 5.55
CA ILE A 21 -38.12 -12.86 5.23
C ILE A 21 -37.95 -13.17 3.74
N ALA A 22 -38.39 -12.25 2.88
CA ALA A 22 -37.98 -12.23 1.50
C ALA A 22 -36.48 -11.92 1.53
N VAL A 23 -35.68 -12.97 1.58
CA VAL A 23 -34.24 -12.88 1.32
C VAL A 23 -34.13 -12.53 -0.16
N PHE A 24 -34.22 -11.25 -0.47
CA PHE A 24 -33.84 -10.74 -1.78
C PHE A 24 -32.35 -11.04 -1.91
N ALA A 25 -32.01 -12.02 -2.74
CA ALA A 25 -30.64 -12.16 -3.20
C ALA A 25 -30.27 -10.84 -3.85
N VAL A 26 -29.44 -10.03 -3.19
CA VAL A 26 -28.85 -8.86 -3.82
C VAL A 26 -27.98 -9.39 -4.95
N GLU A 27 -28.47 -9.20 -6.17
CA GLU A 27 -27.70 -9.45 -7.37
C GLU A 27 -26.39 -8.65 -7.26
N SER A 28 -25.27 -9.33 -7.41
CA SER A 28 -23.96 -8.68 -7.28
C SER A 28 -23.80 -7.65 -8.40
N ASN A 29 -23.55 -6.38 -8.05
CA ASN A 29 -23.23 -5.34 -9.03
C ASN A 29 -21.80 -5.43 -9.58
N LYS A 30 -21.13 -6.58 -9.35
CA LYS A 30 -19.76 -6.87 -9.77
C LYS A 30 -19.69 -7.06 -11.30
N PRO A 31 -18.96 -6.21 -12.03
CA PRO A 31 -18.80 -6.38 -13.46
C PRO A 31 -18.05 -7.68 -13.82
N PRO A 32 -18.30 -8.28 -15.01
CA PRO A 32 -17.59 -9.47 -15.48
C PRO A 32 -16.06 -9.34 -15.51
N SER A 33 -15.54 -8.10 -15.60
CA SER A 33 -14.10 -7.80 -15.58
C SER A 33 -13.42 -8.14 -14.25
N HIS A 34 -14.17 -8.30 -13.16
CA HIS A 34 -13.67 -8.65 -11.84
C HIS A 34 -13.50 -10.18 -11.69
N ASP A 35 -12.82 -10.79 -12.66
CA ASP A 35 -12.49 -12.21 -12.68
C ASP A 35 -11.15 -12.49 -11.98
N THR A 36 -10.71 -13.75 -11.98
CA THR A 36 -9.44 -14.18 -11.37
C THR A 36 -8.20 -13.55 -12.01
N SER A 37 -8.33 -13.01 -13.23
CA SER A 37 -7.24 -12.33 -13.93
C SER A 37 -7.19 -10.82 -13.65
N TRP A 38 -8.15 -10.29 -12.89
CA TRP A 38 -8.23 -8.88 -12.48
C TRP A 38 -6.91 -8.32 -11.97
N MET A 39 -6.22 -9.05 -11.09
CA MET A 39 -4.94 -8.62 -10.50
C MET A 39 -3.86 -8.28 -11.54
N ARG A 40 -3.92 -8.89 -12.72
CA ARG A 40 -2.95 -8.64 -13.80
C ARG A 40 -3.34 -7.47 -14.71
N ARG A 41 -4.63 -7.16 -14.82
CA ARG A 41 -5.16 -6.22 -15.83
C ARG A 41 -5.61 -4.88 -15.24
N HIS A 42 -6.02 -4.85 -13.98
CA HIS A 42 -6.62 -3.66 -13.38
C HIS A 42 -5.72 -2.44 -13.40
N GLY A 43 -4.40 -2.60 -13.24
CA GLY A 43 -3.48 -1.47 -13.26
C GLY A 43 -3.49 -0.71 -14.59
N GLN A 44 -3.62 -1.41 -15.72
CA GLN A 44 -3.76 -0.77 -17.03
C GLN A 44 -5.17 -0.22 -17.25
N ALA A 45 -6.20 -0.98 -16.84
CA ALA A 45 -7.59 -0.54 -16.94
C ALA A 45 -7.83 0.74 -16.13
N SER A 46 -7.31 0.81 -14.91
CA SER A 46 -7.39 1.97 -14.02
C SER A 46 -6.66 3.18 -14.59
N LYS A 47 -5.49 2.99 -15.22
CA LYS A 47 -4.78 4.07 -15.93
C LYS A 47 -5.57 4.63 -17.11
N ALA A 48 -6.28 3.77 -17.83
CA ALA A 48 -7.06 4.17 -18.99
C ALA A 48 -8.40 4.82 -18.57
N GLN A 49 -9.12 4.22 -17.62
CA GLN A 49 -10.53 4.53 -17.32
C GLN A 49 -10.84 4.53 -15.82
N MET A 50 -10.02 5.19 -14.98
CA MET A 50 -10.28 5.33 -13.53
C MET A 50 -11.69 5.82 -13.21
N LYS A 51 -12.25 6.71 -14.05
CA LYS A 51 -13.58 7.30 -13.84
C LYS A 51 -14.67 6.23 -13.75
N GLU A 52 -14.63 5.20 -14.59
CA GLU A 52 -15.61 4.09 -14.56
C GLU A 52 -15.51 3.30 -13.25
N CYS A 53 -14.30 3.16 -12.70
CA CYS A 53 -14.08 2.42 -11.46
C CYS A 53 -14.72 3.15 -10.26
N ILE A 54 -14.61 4.48 -10.21
CA ILE A 54 -15.12 5.29 -9.09
C ILE A 54 -16.63 5.52 -9.14
N GLU A 55 -17.34 5.07 -10.18
CA GLU A 55 -18.81 5.06 -10.20
C GLU A 55 -19.37 4.12 -9.12
N CYS A 56 -18.69 2.99 -8.89
CA CYS A 56 -19.00 2.05 -7.82
C CYS A 56 -18.05 2.15 -6.62
N HIS A 57 -16.76 2.40 -6.84
CA HIS A 57 -15.73 2.52 -5.78
C HIS A 57 -15.48 3.98 -5.37
N VAL A 58 -16.52 4.65 -4.89
CA VAL A 58 -16.53 6.11 -4.66
C VAL A 58 -15.48 6.56 -3.64
N ASP A 59 -15.34 5.83 -2.54
CA ASP A 59 -14.44 6.17 -1.42
C ASP A 59 -12.97 5.78 -1.66
N LYS A 60 -12.70 4.96 -2.68
CA LYS A 60 -11.38 4.39 -3.02
C LYS A 60 -10.72 3.60 -1.88
N VAL A 61 -11.46 3.28 -0.82
CA VAL A 61 -10.91 2.58 0.36
C VAL A 61 -10.38 1.22 -0.05
N SER A 62 -11.11 0.50 -0.90
CA SER A 62 -10.67 -0.80 -1.43
C SER A 62 -9.37 -0.71 -2.24
N CYS A 63 -9.19 0.38 -3.01
CA CYS A 63 -7.96 0.63 -3.76
C CYS A 63 -6.80 0.86 -2.81
N ILE A 64 -6.98 1.78 -1.85
CA ILE A 64 -5.95 2.18 -0.89
C ILE A 64 -5.52 0.98 -0.06
N GLN A 65 -6.48 0.27 0.53
CA GLN A 65 -6.20 -0.87 1.39
C GLN A 65 -5.43 -1.97 0.65
N CYS A 66 -5.89 -2.38 -0.53
CA CYS A 66 -5.20 -3.40 -1.31
C CYS A 66 -3.79 -2.96 -1.73
N HIS A 67 -3.63 -1.71 -2.20
CA HIS A 67 -2.31 -1.19 -2.60
C HIS A 67 -1.37 -0.90 -1.41
N GLN A 68 -1.88 -0.87 -0.17
CA GLN A 68 -1.09 -0.79 1.05
C GLN A 68 -0.68 -2.18 1.57
N GLU A 69 -1.52 -3.20 1.37
CA GLU A 69 -1.29 -4.57 1.84
C GLU A 69 -0.48 -5.42 0.86
N VAL A 70 -0.59 -5.13 -0.45
CA VAL A 70 0.07 -5.93 -1.49
C VAL A 70 1.46 -5.38 -1.80
N VAL A 71 2.47 -6.19 -1.51
CA VAL A 71 3.87 -5.88 -1.82
C VAL A 71 4.05 -5.76 -3.35
N PRO A 72 4.69 -4.68 -3.85
CA PRO A 72 4.93 -4.51 -5.27
C PRO A 72 5.80 -5.63 -5.87
N ARG A 73 5.53 -6.03 -7.12
CA ARG A 73 6.21 -7.15 -7.79
C ARG A 73 7.73 -6.99 -7.91
N ASN A 74 8.23 -5.75 -7.88
CA ASN A 74 9.66 -5.46 -7.94
C ASN A 74 10.38 -5.66 -6.60
N HIS A 75 9.67 -5.80 -5.47
CA HIS A 75 10.25 -6.01 -4.12
C HIS A 75 10.88 -7.41 -3.96
N THR A 76 11.90 -7.65 -4.75
CA THR A 76 12.75 -8.84 -4.71
C THR A 76 13.98 -8.54 -3.88
N ALA A 77 14.63 -9.57 -3.32
CA ALA A 77 15.89 -9.39 -2.59
C ALA A 77 16.96 -8.65 -3.42
N THR A 78 16.98 -8.86 -4.74
CA THR A 78 17.88 -8.15 -5.66
C THR A 78 17.56 -6.67 -5.77
N TRP A 79 16.28 -6.31 -5.92
CA TRP A 79 15.85 -4.91 -5.97
C TRP A 79 16.11 -4.21 -4.64
N ILE A 80 15.80 -4.86 -3.51
CA ILE A 80 16.09 -4.31 -2.18
C ILE A 80 17.59 -4.03 -2.01
N LYS A 81 18.48 -4.86 -2.58
CA LYS A 81 19.93 -4.64 -2.43
C LYS A 81 20.53 -3.67 -3.45
N LYS A 82 19.95 -3.56 -4.65
CA LYS A 82 20.61 -2.88 -5.79
C LYS A 82 19.71 -1.93 -6.58
N GLY A 83 18.40 -2.10 -6.54
CA GLY A 83 17.44 -1.38 -7.37
C GLY A 83 16.74 -0.21 -6.69
N HIS A 84 16.31 -0.38 -5.42
CA HIS A 84 15.47 0.60 -4.73
C HIS A 84 16.11 2.00 -4.68
N GLY A 85 17.44 2.08 -4.55
CA GLY A 85 18.15 3.35 -4.46
C GLY A 85 18.13 4.18 -5.74
N LEU A 86 17.88 3.58 -6.91
CA LEU A 86 17.65 4.33 -8.15
C LEU A 86 16.23 4.89 -8.18
N GLU A 87 15.24 4.04 -7.88
CA GLU A 87 13.83 4.43 -7.85
C GLU A 87 13.57 5.51 -6.78
N ALA A 88 14.11 5.35 -5.57
CA ALA A 88 13.98 6.32 -4.49
C ALA A 88 14.66 7.67 -4.76
N ARG A 89 15.59 7.73 -5.73
CA ARG A 89 16.16 9.02 -6.21
C ARG A 89 15.23 9.72 -7.19
N TRP A 90 14.44 8.98 -7.96
CA TRP A 90 13.49 9.55 -8.91
C TRP A 90 12.14 9.88 -8.25
N ASP A 91 11.62 8.97 -7.44
CA ASP A 91 10.34 9.12 -6.77
C ASP A 91 10.34 8.40 -5.41
N ARG A 92 10.75 9.12 -4.37
CA ARG A 92 10.65 8.63 -2.99
C ARG A 92 9.20 8.54 -2.51
N SER A 93 8.30 9.34 -3.05
CA SER A 93 6.89 9.38 -2.60
C SER A 93 6.16 8.07 -2.89
N SER A 94 6.54 7.37 -3.97
CA SER A 94 6.05 6.02 -4.27
C SER A 94 6.25 5.01 -3.13
N CYS A 95 7.34 5.16 -2.38
CA CYS A 95 7.68 4.27 -1.27
C CYS A 95 6.84 4.59 -0.02
N LEU A 96 6.42 5.85 0.13
CA LEU A 96 5.64 6.34 1.27
C LEU A 96 4.19 5.84 1.27
N ALA A 97 3.76 5.14 0.21
CA ALA A 97 2.49 4.43 0.17
C ALA A 97 2.39 3.36 1.28
N CYS A 98 3.51 2.68 1.59
CA CYS A 98 3.59 1.64 2.61
C CYS A 98 4.65 1.92 3.69
N HIS A 99 5.76 2.57 3.32
CA HIS A 99 6.89 2.78 4.23
C HIS A 99 6.87 4.16 4.88
N LYS A 100 7.39 4.24 6.11
CA LYS A 100 7.64 5.52 6.79
C LYS A 100 9.11 5.90 6.62
N GLU A 101 9.43 7.18 6.84
CA GLU A 101 10.82 7.67 6.76
C GLU A 101 11.76 6.87 7.69
N ASP A 102 11.27 6.44 8.85
CA ASP A 102 12.03 5.60 9.79
C ASP A 102 12.52 4.30 9.15
N SER A 103 11.74 3.69 8.25
CA SER A 103 12.13 2.48 7.52
C SER A 103 13.38 2.70 6.66
N CYS A 104 13.51 3.89 6.06
CA CYS A 104 14.70 4.26 5.30
C CYS A 104 15.90 4.39 6.24
N THR A 105 15.72 5.14 7.33
CA THR A 105 16.82 5.44 8.26
C THR A 105 17.34 4.18 8.96
N GLU A 106 16.47 3.24 9.35
CA GLU A 106 16.86 2.05 10.09
C GLU A 106 17.79 1.14 9.27
N CYS A 107 17.47 0.93 7.99
CA CYS A 107 18.33 0.17 7.10
C CYS A 107 19.60 0.94 6.75
N HIS A 108 19.49 2.22 6.34
CA HIS A 108 20.63 3.01 5.88
C HIS A 108 21.62 3.41 6.99
N ARG A 109 21.20 3.43 8.27
CA ARG A 109 22.11 3.61 9.41
C ARG A 109 22.99 2.41 9.66
N ASN A 110 22.47 1.21 9.40
CA ASN A 110 23.16 -0.06 9.72
C ASN A 110 23.76 -0.74 8.49
N THR A 111 23.39 -0.30 7.28
CA THR A 111 23.83 -0.91 6.02
C THR A 111 24.74 0.04 5.28
N PRO A 112 26.06 -0.23 5.23
CA PRO A 112 26.96 0.57 4.43
C PRO A 112 26.61 0.44 2.94
N PRO A 113 26.83 1.48 2.12
CA PRO A 113 26.51 1.42 0.70
C PRO A 113 27.39 0.36 0.02
N SER A 114 26.95 -0.16 -1.13
CA SER A 114 27.67 -1.20 -1.88
C SER A 114 29.10 -0.82 -2.29
N SER A 115 29.45 0.47 -2.24
CA SER A 115 30.81 0.96 -2.41
C SER A 115 31.76 0.52 -1.30
N HIS A 116 31.27 0.33 -0.07
CA HIS A 116 32.02 -0.06 1.12
C HIS A 116 32.16 -1.59 1.22
N ARG A 117 32.73 -2.19 0.17
CA ARG A 117 33.08 -3.61 0.13
C ARG A 117 34.47 -3.87 0.72
N SER A 118 34.81 -5.13 0.96
CA SER A 118 36.16 -5.53 1.39
C SER A 118 37.25 -4.93 0.47
N GLY A 119 38.30 -4.37 1.07
CA GLY A 119 39.38 -3.68 0.36
C GLY A 119 39.08 -2.24 -0.07
N TRP A 120 37.85 -1.72 0.14
CA TRP A 120 37.51 -0.32 -0.19
C TRP A 120 38.38 0.69 0.56
N SER A 121 38.76 0.40 1.80
CA SER A 121 39.65 1.25 2.61
C SER A 121 40.95 1.62 1.88
N SER A 122 41.51 0.71 1.08
CA SER A 122 42.75 0.94 0.32
C SER A 122 42.65 2.04 -0.76
N LYS A 123 41.45 2.28 -1.30
CA LYS A 123 41.17 3.34 -2.30
C LYS A 123 40.23 4.42 -1.78
N HIS A 124 39.87 4.36 -0.51
CA HIS A 124 38.95 5.30 0.13
C HIS A 124 39.55 6.71 0.11
N CYS A 125 40.81 6.85 0.53
CA CYS A 125 41.50 8.12 0.66
C CYS A 125 41.66 8.85 -0.69
N THR A 126 41.81 8.11 -1.78
CA THR A 126 42.02 8.66 -3.13
C THR A 126 40.72 8.79 -3.94
N GLY A 127 39.63 8.18 -3.47
CA GLY A 127 38.32 8.22 -4.12
C GLY A 127 37.40 9.34 -3.63
N CYS A 128 37.82 10.15 -2.65
CA CYS A 128 37.03 11.28 -2.16
C CYS A 128 37.24 12.51 -3.05
N HIS A 129 36.15 13.05 -3.63
CA HIS A 129 36.16 14.34 -4.30
C HIS A 129 35.87 15.43 -3.26
N LYS A 130 36.84 16.29 -2.94
CA LYS A 130 36.63 17.43 -2.04
C LYS A 130 35.88 18.56 -2.77
N PRO A 131 34.98 19.30 -2.10
CA PRO A 131 34.60 19.20 -0.68
C PRO A 131 33.60 18.06 -0.41
N LEU A 132 33.65 17.49 0.80
CA LEU A 132 32.84 16.32 1.16
C LEU A 132 31.34 16.57 0.98
N GLN A 133 30.89 17.80 1.29
CA GLN A 133 29.50 18.24 1.23
C GLN A 133 28.87 18.06 -0.16
N ASP A 134 29.70 18.08 -1.21
CA ASP A 134 29.25 17.96 -2.59
C ASP A 134 29.21 16.51 -3.09
N SER A 135 29.51 15.55 -2.21
CA SER A 135 29.56 14.13 -2.54
C SER A 135 28.43 13.34 -1.89
N THR A 136 28.12 12.18 -2.47
CA THR A 136 27.18 11.21 -1.88
C THR A 136 27.68 10.63 -0.55
N CYS A 137 28.96 10.82 -0.22
CA CYS A 137 29.53 10.41 1.05
C CYS A 137 29.03 11.27 2.22
N PHE A 138 28.64 12.54 1.99
CA PHE A 138 28.11 13.43 3.04
C PHE A 138 26.75 13.00 3.62
N VAL A 139 26.07 12.10 2.91
CA VAL A 139 24.84 11.47 3.40
C VAL A 139 25.10 10.80 4.76
N CYS A 140 26.23 10.08 4.89
CA CYS A 140 26.60 9.39 6.13
C CYS A 140 27.76 10.07 6.88
N HIS A 141 28.72 10.69 6.18
CA HIS A 141 29.91 11.31 6.78
C HIS A 141 29.73 12.84 6.87
N LYS A 142 29.43 13.37 8.06
CA LYS A 142 29.29 14.83 8.26
C LYS A 142 30.62 15.58 8.33
N SER A 143 31.69 14.86 8.64
CA SER A 143 33.07 15.30 8.54
C SER A 143 33.86 14.25 7.80
N THR A 144 35.03 14.65 7.30
CA THR A 144 36.07 13.73 6.87
C THR A 144 36.46 12.85 8.07
N PRO A 145 36.13 11.53 8.08
CA PRO A 145 36.51 10.63 9.17
C PRO A 145 38.00 10.36 9.03
N HIS A 146 38.81 11.32 9.45
CA HIS A 146 40.24 11.32 9.33
C HIS A 146 40.72 11.50 10.76
N ASN A 147 41.32 10.44 11.30
CA ASN A 147 42.12 10.54 12.51
C ASN A 147 43.53 10.91 12.05
#